data_AF-A0A918LXT4-F1
#
_entry.id   AF-A0A918LXT4-F1
#
_cell.length_a   1.000
_cell.length_b   1.000
_cell.length_c   1.000
_cell.angle_alpha   90.00
_cell.angle_beta   90.00
_cell.angle_gamma   90.00
#
_symmetry.space_group_name_H-M   'P 1'
#
loop_
_entity.id
_entity.type
_entity.pdbx_description
1 polymer ?
#
loop_
_entity_poly.entity_id
_entity_poly.type
_entity_poly.pdbx_seq_one_letter_code
_entity_poly.pdbx_strand_id
1 'polypeptide(L)'
;MKKILIGATAAAALAAGTFGAVSANASAPAAETKTTVTADVSHRNLQQSTHLTVDAATKAAQAVLDAAQQENQRVSVAVVDRNGNTIVTLRGDGAGPQSPESAERKAFTAVSWNAPTSELVKRLAQAPNLKDIPGTLFLGGGVPVQVKGAPVAGIGVAGAPSGDLDEKFARAGVEALDK
;
A
#
# COMPACT_ATOMS: atom_id res chain seq x y z
N MET A 1 0.86 -3.30 59.49
CA MET A 1 -0.04 -4.47 59.52
C MET A 1 0.32 -5.36 58.33
N LYS A 2 1.37 -6.17 58.52
CA LYS A 2 1.41 -7.66 58.58
C LYS A 2 1.40 -8.36 57.21
N LYS A 3 2.62 -8.62 56.72
CA LYS A 3 3.04 -9.67 55.75
C LYS A 3 2.84 -11.06 56.36
N ILE A 4 2.87 -12.13 55.54
CA ILE A 4 3.30 -13.55 55.74
C ILE A 4 2.75 -14.33 54.51
N LEU A 5 3.52 -14.78 53.50
CA LEU A 5 4.50 -15.88 53.37
C LEU A 5 3.98 -17.28 53.78
N ILE A 6 4.13 -18.29 52.91
CA ILE A 6 4.56 -19.69 53.16
C ILE A 6 4.18 -20.53 51.92
N GLY A 7 5.18 -21.17 51.31
CA GLY A 7 5.00 -22.15 50.23
C GLY A 7 4.89 -23.59 50.75
N ALA A 8 4.63 -24.53 49.83
CA ALA A 8 5.00 -25.94 49.97
C ALA A 8 5.00 -26.62 48.59
N THR A 9 6.14 -27.17 48.23
CA THR A 9 6.31 -28.22 47.21
C THR A 9 5.86 -29.57 47.80
N ALA A 10 5.18 -30.41 47.02
CA ALA A 10 5.11 -31.85 47.28
C ALA A 10 4.86 -32.64 45.97
N ALA A 11 5.59 -33.75 45.86
CA ALA A 11 5.74 -34.59 44.70
C ALA A 11 4.61 -35.64 44.51
N ALA A 12 4.45 -36.02 43.24
CA ALA A 12 4.12 -37.32 42.65
C ALA A 12 3.35 -38.40 43.45
N ALA A 13 2.31 -38.94 42.82
CA ALA A 13 1.98 -40.36 42.91
C ALA A 13 1.41 -40.87 41.57
N LEU A 14 2.24 -41.62 40.85
CA LEU A 14 1.83 -42.52 39.76
C LEU A 14 1.05 -43.68 40.39
N ALA A 15 -0.22 -43.84 40.05
CA ALA A 15 -0.96 -45.07 40.28
C ALA A 15 -1.31 -45.68 38.91
N ALA A 16 -0.60 -46.74 38.56
CA ALA A 16 -0.91 -47.61 37.44
C ALA A 16 -2.18 -48.41 37.78
N GLY A 17 -3.25 -48.14 37.03
CA GLY A 17 -4.46 -48.95 37.03
C GLY A 17 -4.73 -49.44 35.61
N THR A 18 -4.43 -50.72 35.36
CA THR A 18 -4.68 -51.42 34.11
C THR A 18 -6.16 -51.77 33.99
N PHE A 19 -6.90 -51.10 33.11
CA PHE A 19 -8.21 -51.57 32.64
C PHE A 19 -8.39 -51.24 31.15
N GLY A 20 -8.42 -52.29 30.32
CA GLY A 20 -9.10 -52.35 29.02
C GLY A 20 -8.57 -51.47 27.88
N ALA A 21 -7.70 -52.03 27.03
CA ALA A 21 -7.45 -51.47 25.71
C ALA A 21 -8.68 -51.68 24.82
N VAL A 22 -9.54 -50.67 24.70
CA VAL A 22 -10.52 -50.59 23.62
C VAL A 22 -9.83 -49.86 22.46
N SER A 23 -9.35 -50.61 21.46
CA SER A 23 -8.85 -50.01 20.23
C SER A 23 -10.02 -49.39 19.46
N ALA A 24 -10.22 -48.09 19.64
CA ALA A 24 -11.00 -47.30 18.70
C ALA A 24 -10.13 -47.06 17.45
N ASN A 25 -10.39 -47.82 16.38
CA ASN A 25 -9.91 -47.46 15.05
C ASN A 25 -10.67 -46.21 14.61
N ALA A 26 -10.16 -45.02 14.98
CA ALA A 26 -10.53 -43.80 14.31
C ALA A 26 -9.83 -43.82 12.95
N SER A 27 -10.54 -44.25 11.90
CA SER A 27 -10.11 -44.02 10.53
C SER A 27 -9.87 -42.53 10.38
N ALA A 28 -8.61 -42.12 10.30
CA ALA A 28 -8.25 -40.75 9.98
C ALA A 28 -8.99 -40.38 8.69
N PRO A 29 -9.67 -39.21 8.62
CA PRO A 29 -10.24 -38.78 7.37
C PRO A 29 -9.09 -38.69 6.37
N ALA A 30 -9.20 -39.44 5.28
CA ALA A 30 -8.24 -39.45 4.20
C ALA A 30 -7.92 -37.99 3.85
N ALA A 31 -6.64 -37.64 3.85
CA ALA A 31 -6.18 -36.34 3.44
C ALA A 31 -6.72 -36.09 2.03
N GLU A 32 -7.75 -35.24 1.92
CA GLU A 32 -8.32 -34.83 0.66
C GLU A 32 -7.20 -34.21 -0.16
N THR A 33 -6.79 -34.93 -1.19
CA THR A 33 -5.78 -34.44 -2.13
C THR A 33 -6.44 -33.32 -2.91
N LYS A 34 -6.24 -32.07 -2.47
CA LYS A 34 -6.65 -30.87 -3.21
C LYS A 34 -6.10 -31.00 -4.63
N THR A 35 -6.99 -31.32 -5.56
CA THR A 35 -6.67 -31.35 -6.98
C THR A 35 -6.38 -29.92 -7.39
N THR A 36 -5.10 -29.60 -7.59
CA THR A 36 -4.69 -28.34 -8.19
C THR A 36 -5.17 -28.32 -9.64
N VAL A 37 -6.19 -27.51 -9.92
CA VAL A 37 -6.59 -27.20 -11.30
C VAL A 37 -5.58 -26.17 -11.82
N THR A 38 -4.49 -26.63 -12.43
CA THR A 38 -3.59 -25.80 -13.21
C THR A 38 -3.84 -26.07 -14.69
N ALA A 39 -4.08 -25.01 -15.46
CA ALA A 39 -4.23 -25.08 -16.91
C ALA A 39 -3.36 -24.00 -17.54
N ASP A 40 -2.57 -24.37 -18.54
CA ASP A 40 -1.77 -23.43 -19.34
C ASP A 40 -2.68 -22.80 -20.42
N VAL A 41 -2.70 -21.47 -20.48
CA VAL A 41 -3.64 -20.71 -21.32
C VAL A 41 -2.91 -20.23 -22.57
N SER A 42 -3.52 -20.44 -23.73
CA SER A 42 -2.95 -19.98 -25.01
C SER A 42 -2.65 -18.48 -25.01
N HIS A 43 -1.46 -18.11 -25.54
CA HIS A 43 -0.99 -16.72 -25.64
C HIS A 43 -1.98 -15.74 -26.27
N ARG A 44 -2.87 -16.20 -27.17
CA ARG A 44 -3.90 -15.33 -27.78
C ARG A 44 -4.94 -14.78 -26.80
N ASN A 45 -5.02 -15.38 -25.61
CA ASN A 45 -5.91 -14.97 -24.52
C ASN A 45 -5.16 -14.19 -23.41
N LEU A 46 -3.88 -13.88 -23.62
CA LEU A 46 -3.06 -13.14 -22.67
C LEU A 46 -2.86 -11.70 -23.14
N GLN A 47 -2.75 -10.79 -22.19
CA GLN A 47 -2.30 -9.42 -22.41
C GLN A 47 -1.22 -9.09 -21.38
N GLN A 48 -0.24 -8.30 -21.80
CA GLN A 48 0.82 -7.81 -20.92
C GLN A 48 0.54 -6.36 -20.51
N SER A 49 0.98 -6.01 -19.31
CA SER A 49 0.96 -4.65 -18.77
C SER A 49 2.36 -4.25 -18.30
N THR A 50 2.64 -2.96 -18.34
CA THR A 50 3.91 -2.37 -17.93
C THR A 50 3.73 -1.68 -16.59
N HIS A 51 4.68 -1.89 -15.68
CA HIS A 51 4.64 -1.40 -14.31
C HIS A 51 6.00 -0.82 -13.92
N LEU A 52 6.02 0.06 -12.91
CA LEU A 52 7.27 0.40 -12.25
C LEU A 52 7.76 -0.83 -11.45
N THR A 53 9.08 -1.02 -11.39
CA THR A 53 9.67 -1.91 -10.39
C THR A 53 9.50 -1.28 -9.00
N VAL A 54 9.57 -2.12 -7.96
CA VAL A 54 9.59 -1.61 -6.58
C VAL A 54 10.76 -0.66 -6.37
N ASP A 55 11.95 -1.00 -6.89
CA ASP A 55 13.14 -0.14 -6.79
C ASP A 55 12.93 1.23 -7.44
N ALA A 56 12.29 1.30 -8.61
CA ALA A 56 11.97 2.56 -9.27
C ALA A 56 10.95 3.38 -8.46
N ALA A 57 9.88 2.73 -7.97
CA ALA A 57 8.89 3.38 -7.11
C ALA A 57 9.51 3.92 -5.81
N THR A 58 10.41 3.16 -5.18
CA THR A 58 11.13 3.57 -3.97
C THR A 58 12.10 4.72 -4.26
N LYS A 59 12.85 4.67 -5.37
CA LYS A 59 13.72 5.77 -5.83
C LYS A 59 12.93 7.08 -5.98
N ALA A 60 11.79 7.01 -6.66
CA ALA A 60 10.91 8.17 -6.85
C ALA A 60 10.37 8.69 -5.52
N ALA A 61 9.87 7.82 -4.64
CA ALA A 61 9.35 8.20 -3.33
C ALA A 61 10.42 8.85 -2.43
N GLN A 62 11.66 8.34 -2.46
CA GLN A 62 12.76 8.93 -1.70
C GLN A 62 13.12 10.33 -2.24
N ALA A 63 13.18 10.50 -3.56
CA ALA A 63 13.44 11.80 -4.17
C ALA A 63 12.40 12.86 -3.79
N VAL A 64 11.13 12.47 -3.61
CA VAL A 64 10.09 13.36 -3.06
C VAL A 64 10.43 13.81 -1.65
N LEU A 65 10.79 12.89 -0.74
CA LEU A 65 11.11 13.22 0.64
C LEU A 65 12.33 14.14 0.71
N ASP A 66 13.37 13.86 -0.08
CA ASP A 66 14.59 14.65 -0.14
C ASP A 66 14.29 16.09 -0.62
N ALA A 67 13.48 16.24 -1.67
CA ALA A 67 13.06 17.55 -2.18
C ALA A 67 12.22 18.33 -1.16
N ALA A 68 11.28 17.66 -0.48
CA ALA A 68 10.49 18.29 0.57
C ALA A 68 11.35 18.73 1.76
N GLN A 69 12.32 17.90 2.17
CA GLN A 69 13.24 18.22 3.26
C GLN A 69 14.13 19.42 2.96
N GLN A 70 14.62 19.56 1.72
CA GLN A 70 15.39 20.73 1.28
C GLN A 70 14.63 22.05 1.45
N GLU A 71 13.30 22.00 1.45
CA GLU A 71 12.41 23.15 1.63
C GLU A 71 11.75 23.18 3.02
N ASN A 72 12.30 22.42 3.98
CA ASN A 72 11.80 22.31 5.35
C ASN A 72 10.34 21.84 5.46
N GLN A 73 9.87 21.07 4.49
CA GLN A 73 8.53 20.50 4.46
C GLN A 73 8.50 19.08 4.99
N ARG A 74 7.41 18.72 5.68
CA ARG A 74 7.17 17.39 6.27
C ARG A 74 5.98 16.75 5.58
N VAL A 75 6.26 15.82 4.66
CA VAL A 75 5.24 15.23 3.78
C VAL A 75 5.18 13.72 3.92
N SER A 76 4.04 13.15 3.53
CA SER A 76 3.94 11.74 3.15
C SER A 76 3.90 11.63 1.63
N VAL A 77 4.41 10.54 1.11
CA VAL A 77 4.41 10.20 -0.31
C VAL A 77 3.87 8.79 -0.53
N ALA A 78 3.13 8.61 -1.61
CA ALA A 78 2.68 7.31 -2.08
C ALA A 78 2.93 7.16 -3.58
N VAL A 79 3.27 5.95 -4.00
CA VAL A 79 3.34 5.55 -5.42
C VAL A 79 2.31 4.45 -5.64
N VAL A 80 1.36 4.72 -6.53
CA VAL A 80 0.23 3.81 -6.85
C VAL A 80 0.36 3.37 -8.30
N ASP A 81 0.29 2.07 -8.54
CA ASP A 81 0.36 1.47 -9.88
C ASP A 81 -0.90 1.83 -10.70
N ARG A 82 -0.80 1.75 -12.03
CA ARG A 82 -1.98 1.87 -12.92
C ARG A 82 -3.06 0.83 -12.63
N ASN A 83 -2.72 -0.33 -12.08
CA ASN A 83 -3.69 -1.33 -11.63
C ASN A 83 -4.44 -0.94 -10.35
N GLY A 84 -4.09 0.18 -9.70
CA GLY A 84 -4.73 0.72 -8.51
C GLY A 84 -4.11 0.28 -7.18
N ASN A 85 -3.14 -0.64 -7.20
CA ASN A 85 -2.44 -1.08 -5.99
C ASN A 85 -1.33 -0.11 -5.60
N THR A 86 -1.22 0.15 -4.31
CA THR A 86 -0.12 0.94 -3.76
C THR A 86 1.18 0.13 -3.74
N ILE A 87 2.22 0.65 -4.39
CA ILE A 87 3.55 0.02 -4.46
C ILE A 87 4.40 0.44 -3.26
N VAL A 88 4.40 1.74 -2.96
CA VAL A 88 5.24 2.34 -1.92
C VAL A 88 4.46 3.41 -1.17
N THR A 89 4.61 3.46 0.15
CA THR A 89 4.20 4.58 0.99
C THR A 89 5.33 4.92 1.94
N LEU A 90 5.70 6.20 2.03
CA LEU A 90 6.64 6.70 3.04
C LEU A 90 5.99 7.86 3.78
N ARG A 91 6.00 7.81 5.10
CA ARG A 91 5.59 8.92 5.96
C ARG A 91 6.83 9.61 6.48
N GLY A 92 7.09 10.82 6.01
CA GLY A 92 8.21 11.62 6.49
C GLY A 92 8.05 11.97 7.98
N ASP A 93 9.18 12.13 8.67
CA ASP A 93 9.19 12.49 10.08
C ASP A 93 8.47 13.83 10.32
N GLY A 94 7.56 13.84 11.28
CA GLY A 94 6.76 15.04 11.60
C GLY A 94 5.67 15.39 10.58
N ALA A 95 5.44 14.58 9.54
CA ALA A 95 4.32 14.78 8.64
C ALA A 95 2.98 14.70 9.40
N GLY A 96 1.96 15.42 8.92
CA GLY A 96 0.62 15.42 9.54
C GLY A 96 -0.07 14.05 9.46
N PRO A 97 -0.94 13.66 10.42
CA PRO A 97 -1.60 12.35 10.42
C PRO A 97 -2.51 12.10 9.22
N GLN A 98 -3.07 13.16 8.62
CA GLN A 98 -3.91 13.09 7.42
C GLN A 98 -3.13 12.82 6.13
N SER A 99 -1.80 13.02 6.14
CA SER A 99 -1.01 13.02 4.90
C SER A 99 -0.83 11.66 4.23
N PRO A 100 -0.69 10.50 4.92
CA PRO A 100 -0.46 9.22 4.23
C PRO A 100 -1.62 8.83 3.30
N GLU A 101 -2.85 8.82 3.81
CA GLU A 101 -4.02 8.47 2.99
C GLU A 101 -4.29 9.52 1.90
N SER A 102 -4.05 10.81 2.20
CA SER A 102 -4.19 11.86 1.20
C SER A 102 -3.21 11.69 0.04
N ALA A 103 -1.94 11.36 0.32
CA ALA A 103 -0.93 11.08 -0.69
C ALA A 103 -1.35 9.88 -1.58
N GLU A 104 -1.82 8.79 -0.96
CA GLU A 104 -2.27 7.59 -1.67
C GLU A 104 -3.47 7.88 -2.59
N ARG A 105 -4.49 8.58 -2.10
CA ARG A 105 -5.65 8.94 -2.94
C ARG A 105 -5.31 9.92 -4.05
N LYS A 106 -4.37 10.85 -3.84
CA LYS A 106 -3.88 11.74 -4.91
C LYS A 106 -3.11 10.96 -5.98
N ALA A 107 -2.25 10.02 -5.58
CA ALA A 107 -1.53 9.13 -6.50
C ALA A 107 -2.51 8.29 -7.34
N PHE A 108 -3.47 7.65 -6.68
CA PHE A 108 -4.54 6.88 -7.32
C PHE A 108 -5.35 7.74 -8.31
N THR A 109 -5.70 8.97 -7.92
CA THR A 109 -6.45 9.90 -8.78
C THR A 109 -5.61 10.32 -9.99
N ALA A 110 -4.34 10.65 -9.80
CA ALA A 110 -3.46 11.07 -10.90
C ALA A 110 -3.30 9.96 -11.95
N VAL A 111 -3.01 8.73 -11.51
CA VAL A 111 -2.82 7.59 -12.42
C VAL A 111 -4.12 7.18 -13.09
N SER A 112 -5.28 7.31 -12.42
CA SER A 112 -6.59 6.94 -12.96
C SER A 112 -6.98 7.78 -14.18
N TRP A 113 -6.71 9.09 -14.15
CA TRP A 113 -7.02 10.01 -15.25
C TRP A 113 -5.85 10.39 -16.14
N ASN A 114 -4.64 9.89 -15.84
CA ASN A 114 -3.40 10.28 -16.51
C ASN A 114 -3.20 11.82 -16.55
N ALA A 115 -3.44 12.49 -15.42
CA ALA A 115 -3.30 13.94 -15.32
C ALA A 115 -2.91 14.39 -13.90
N PRO A 116 -2.21 15.52 -13.74
CA PRO A 116 -1.95 16.11 -12.43
C PRO A 116 -3.25 16.42 -11.68
N THR A 117 -3.30 16.18 -10.37
CA THR A 117 -4.52 16.42 -9.59
C THR A 117 -4.85 17.91 -9.46
N SER A 118 -3.86 18.81 -9.60
CA SER A 118 -4.08 20.26 -9.72
C SER A 118 -4.86 20.65 -10.98
N GLU A 119 -4.79 19.84 -12.05
CA GLU A 119 -5.61 20.03 -13.24
C GLU A 119 -6.98 19.38 -13.09
N LEU A 120 -7.01 18.19 -12.49
CA LEU A 120 -8.25 17.44 -12.29
C LEU A 120 -9.24 18.17 -11.38
N VAL A 121 -8.78 18.84 -10.32
CA VAL A 121 -9.66 19.60 -9.42
C VAL A 121 -10.44 20.69 -10.17
N LYS A 122 -9.88 21.27 -11.24
CA LYS A 122 -10.57 22.28 -12.07
C LYS A 122 -11.76 21.69 -12.82
N ARG A 123 -11.75 20.39 -13.12
CA ARG A 123 -12.86 19.70 -13.81
C ARG A 123 -14.13 19.63 -12.96
N LEU A 124 -14.00 19.74 -11.63
CA LEU A 124 -15.14 19.74 -10.72
C LEU A 124 -16.10 20.92 -10.94
N ALA A 125 -15.65 22.00 -11.59
CA ALA A 125 -16.52 23.11 -11.96
C ALA A 125 -17.65 22.70 -12.92
N GLN A 126 -17.38 21.72 -13.80
CA GLN A 126 -18.34 21.23 -14.80
C GLN A 126 -18.88 19.83 -14.45
N ALA A 127 -18.12 19.04 -13.69
CA ALA A 127 -18.49 17.69 -13.28
C ALA A 127 -18.22 17.49 -11.77
N PRO A 128 -19.04 18.10 -10.89
CA PRO A 128 -18.78 18.15 -9.44
C PRO A 128 -18.84 16.78 -8.75
N ASN A 129 -19.50 15.80 -9.38
CA ASN A 129 -19.65 14.44 -8.88
C ASN A 129 -18.43 13.52 -9.15
N LEU A 130 -17.42 13.99 -9.91
CA LEU A 130 -16.19 13.20 -10.11
C LEU A 130 -15.50 12.83 -8.79
N LYS A 131 -15.55 13.74 -7.80
CA LYS A 131 -15.00 13.52 -6.46
C LYS A 131 -15.74 12.45 -5.65
N ASP A 132 -16.94 12.04 -6.08
CA ASP A 132 -17.74 11.02 -5.40
C ASP A 132 -17.33 9.60 -5.84
N ILE A 133 -16.42 9.48 -6.81
CA ILE A 133 -15.85 8.20 -7.23
C ILE A 133 -14.97 7.65 -6.10
N PRO A 134 -15.18 6.38 -5.66
CA PRO A 134 -14.42 5.78 -4.57
C PRO A 134 -12.91 5.81 -4.78
N GLY A 135 -12.17 6.02 -3.69
CA GLY A 135 -10.71 6.06 -3.70
C GLY A 135 -10.09 7.37 -4.20
N THR A 136 -10.89 8.29 -4.74
CA THR A 136 -10.35 9.53 -5.34
C THR A 136 -10.13 10.65 -4.32
N LEU A 137 -9.23 11.56 -4.67
CA LEU A 137 -9.02 12.84 -4.02
C LEU A 137 -8.57 13.88 -5.06
N PHE A 138 -9.50 14.74 -5.46
CA PHE A 138 -9.28 15.84 -6.40
C PHE A 138 -8.68 17.06 -5.69
N LEU A 139 -7.39 16.98 -5.36
CA LEU A 139 -6.63 18.03 -4.70
C LEU A 139 -5.18 17.98 -5.18
N GLY A 140 -4.56 19.14 -5.47
CA GLY A 140 -3.18 19.22 -5.95
C GLY A 140 -2.19 18.41 -5.11
N GLY A 141 -1.25 17.74 -5.77
CA GLY A 141 -0.23 16.89 -5.12
C GLY A 141 -0.01 15.53 -5.75
N GLY A 142 -0.80 15.14 -6.75
CA GLY A 142 -0.63 13.90 -7.51
C GLY A 142 -0.19 14.16 -8.94
N VAL A 143 0.78 13.40 -9.45
CA VAL A 143 1.24 13.45 -10.84
C VAL A 143 1.32 12.04 -11.44
N PRO A 144 0.95 11.85 -12.72
CA PRO A 144 1.08 10.57 -13.39
C PRO A 144 2.53 10.33 -13.85
N VAL A 145 2.96 9.07 -13.82
CA VAL A 145 4.17 8.56 -14.49
C VAL A 145 3.73 7.79 -15.72
N GLN A 146 4.38 8.06 -16.87
CA GLN A 146 3.95 7.52 -18.16
C GLN A 146 5.07 6.76 -18.86
N VAL A 147 4.69 5.74 -19.63
CA VAL A 147 5.55 5.08 -20.62
C VAL A 147 4.87 5.21 -21.98
N LYS A 148 5.52 5.88 -22.94
CA LYS A 148 4.99 6.11 -24.30
C LYS A 148 3.58 6.72 -24.31
N GLY A 149 3.29 7.63 -23.38
CA GLY A 149 1.99 8.32 -23.27
C GLY A 149 0.92 7.55 -22.48
N ALA A 150 1.17 6.30 -22.08
CA ALA A 150 0.25 5.53 -21.24
C ALA A 150 0.64 5.65 -19.75
N PRO A 151 -0.32 5.89 -18.83
CA PRO A 151 -0.03 5.93 -17.40
C PRO A 151 0.38 4.55 -16.87
N VAL A 152 1.48 4.47 -16.13
CA VAL A 152 1.95 3.23 -15.48
C VAL A 152 1.93 3.33 -13.95
N ALA A 153 2.02 4.54 -13.41
CA ALA A 153 1.91 4.81 -11.98
C ALA A 153 1.46 6.25 -11.72
N GLY A 154 1.14 6.56 -10.47
CA GLY A 154 0.92 7.90 -9.97
C GLY A 154 1.76 8.11 -8.72
N ILE A 155 2.36 9.29 -8.61
CA ILE A 155 3.09 9.73 -7.41
C ILE A 155 2.22 10.78 -6.74
N GLY A 156 1.88 10.58 -5.47
CA GLY A 156 1.06 11.48 -4.69
C GLY A 156 1.78 11.94 -3.44
N VAL A 157 1.61 13.21 -3.09
CA VAL A 157 2.26 13.86 -1.96
C VAL A 157 1.22 14.65 -1.16
N ALA A 158 1.38 14.64 0.15
CA ALA A 158 0.56 15.44 1.05
C ALA A 158 1.34 15.89 2.28
N GLY A 159 1.04 17.09 2.77
CA GLY A 159 1.55 17.60 4.05
C GLY A 159 2.22 18.96 3.95
N ALA A 160 2.56 19.43 2.75
CA ALA A 160 3.05 20.79 2.57
C ALA A 160 1.91 21.82 2.81
N PRO A 161 2.24 23.12 3.00
CA PRO A 161 1.26 24.18 3.19
C PRO A 161 0.24 24.34 2.06
N SER A 162 0.51 23.81 0.86
CA SER A 162 -0.41 23.83 -0.27
C SER A 162 -0.26 22.58 -1.14
N GLY A 163 -1.34 22.23 -1.85
CA GLY A 163 -1.32 21.14 -2.83
C GLY A 163 -0.39 21.41 -4.02
N ASP A 164 -0.12 22.68 -4.34
CA ASP A 164 0.84 23.04 -5.39
C ASP A 164 2.29 22.72 -4.98
N LEU A 165 2.62 22.91 -3.69
CA LEU A 165 3.91 22.49 -3.14
C LEU A 165 4.01 20.97 -3.07
N ASP A 166 2.95 20.28 -2.64
CA ASP A 166 2.90 18.82 -2.70
C ASP A 166 3.19 18.35 -4.15
N GLU A 167 2.58 18.96 -5.15
CA GLU A 167 2.72 18.55 -6.56
C GLU A 167 4.11 18.88 -7.13
N LYS A 168 4.71 19.98 -6.66
CA LYS A 168 6.11 20.30 -6.94
C LYS A 168 7.03 19.18 -6.46
N PHE A 169 6.86 18.68 -5.24
CA PHE A 169 7.66 17.56 -4.74
C PHE A 169 7.34 16.27 -5.48
N ALA A 170 6.08 16.01 -5.82
CA ALA A 170 5.67 14.87 -6.62
C ALA A 170 6.41 14.83 -7.98
N ARG A 171 6.59 15.99 -8.64
CA ARG A 171 7.36 16.13 -9.88
C ARG A 171 8.83 15.77 -9.71
N ALA A 172 9.47 16.12 -8.58
CA ALA A 172 10.84 15.69 -8.30
C ALA A 172 10.99 14.16 -8.26
N GLY A 173 9.94 13.45 -7.79
CA GLY A 173 9.88 11.99 -7.87
C GLY A 173 9.83 11.46 -9.30
N VAL A 174 9.10 12.12 -10.21
CA VAL A 174 9.08 11.77 -11.64
C VAL A 174 10.43 12.02 -12.28
N GLU A 175 11.04 13.19 -12.05
CA GLU A 175 12.35 13.57 -12.60
C GLU A 175 13.48 12.62 -12.19
N ALA A 176 13.35 11.95 -11.04
CA ALA A 176 14.30 10.93 -10.59
C ALA A 176 14.23 9.63 -11.42
N LEU A 177 13.16 9.40 -12.18
CA LEU A 177 12.99 8.24 -13.06
C LEU A 177 13.56 8.47 -14.47
N ASP A 178 13.72 9.72 -14.89
CA ASP A 178 14.23 10.11 -16.22
C ASP A 178 15.77 10.01 -16.35
N LYS A 179 16.45 9.52 -15.30
CA LYS A 179 17.90 9.35 -15.19
C LYS A 179 18.27 7.91 -14.85
#